data_AF-A0A2M7SLC8-F1
#
_entry.id   AF-A0A2M7SLC8-F1
#
_cell.length_a   1.000
_cell.length_b   1.000
_cell.length_c   1.000
_cell.angle_alpha   90.00
_cell.angle_beta   90.00
_cell.angle_gamma   90.00
#
_symmetry.space_group_name_H-M   'P 1'
#
loop_
_entity.id
_entity.type
_entity.pdbx_description
1 polymer ?
#
loop_
_entity_poly.entity_id
_entity_poly.type
_entity_poly.pdbx_seq_one_letter_code
_entity_poly.pdbx_strand_id
1 'polypeptide(L)'
;MTIEALNQLLQAPTENEHLEFKEAKNNFHFDTLVKYCCALANERGGKMILGVSDKPPRRVVGTTTFKSPGRTKTGLIERLHLRIDMEEVAHPDGRVLVFHVPSRPLGMAIQVNGAYWMRRGEDLVPM
;
A
#
# COMPACT_ATOMS: atom_id res chain seq x y z
N MET A 1 5.15 -12.03 -4.13
CA MET A 1 4.43 -11.79 -5.38
C MET A 1 5.43 -11.97 -6.51
N THR A 2 5.03 -12.66 -7.58
CA THR A 2 5.90 -12.83 -8.75
C THR A 2 5.75 -11.63 -9.71
N ILE A 3 6.68 -11.48 -10.66
CA ILE A 3 6.62 -10.42 -11.67
C ILE A 3 5.35 -10.56 -12.52
N GLU A 4 4.96 -11.79 -12.86
CA GLU A 4 3.76 -12.07 -13.66
C GLU A 4 2.50 -11.61 -12.90
N ALA A 5 2.43 -11.90 -11.61
CA ALA A 5 1.31 -11.47 -10.76
C ALA A 5 1.26 -9.93 -10.63
N LEU A 6 2.42 -9.25 -10.54
CA LEU A 6 2.48 -7.80 -10.56
C LEU A 6 1.95 -7.26 -11.89
N ASN A 7 2.40 -7.80 -13.02
CA ASN A 7 1.97 -7.36 -14.35
C ASN A 7 0.47 -7.54 -14.58
N GLN A 8 -0.13 -8.60 -14.03
CA GLN A 8 -1.59 -8.75 -14.03
C GLN A 8 -2.30 -7.65 -13.22
N LEU A 9 -1.75 -7.25 -12.07
CA LEU A 9 -2.31 -6.14 -11.28
C LEU A 9 -2.19 -4.79 -12.01
N LEU A 10 -1.12 -4.56 -12.77
CA LEU A 10 -0.94 -3.33 -13.56
C LEU A 10 -2.00 -3.18 -14.66
N GLN A 11 -2.55 -4.29 -15.13
CA GLN A 11 -3.63 -4.32 -16.12
C GLN A 11 -5.02 -4.08 -15.50
N ALA A 12 -5.14 -4.03 -14.18
CA ALA A 12 -6.40 -3.72 -13.52
C ALA A 12 -6.89 -2.34 -13.97
N PRO A 13 -8.15 -2.22 -14.43
CA PRO A 13 -8.64 -0.99 -15.05
C PRO A 13 -8.71 0.19 -14.08
N THR A 14 -8.93 -0.06 -12.79
CA THR A 14 -9.06 0.97 -11.74
C THR A 14 -8.38 0.55 -10.45
N GLU A 15 -7.92 1.52 -9.67
CA GLU A 15 -7.69 1.28 -8.24
C GLU A 15 -9.04 1.05 -7.56
N ASN A 16 -9.02 0.30 -6.46
CA ASN A 16 -10.23 0.02 -5.70
C ASN A 16 -9.94 0.07 -4.21
N GLU A 17 -10.90 -0.35 -3.41
CA GLU A 17 -10.84 -0.33 -1.96
C GLU A 17 -9.77 -1.29 -1.39
N HIS A 18 -9.25 -2.21 -2.21
CA HIS A 18 -8.29 -3.24 -1.83
C HIS A 18 -6.95 -3.16 -2.59
N LEU A 19 -6.78 -2.19 -3.49
CA LEU A 19 -5.58 -2.06 -4.31
C LEU A 19 -5.28 -0.58 -4.56
N GLU A 20 -4.10 -0.16 -4.12
CA GLU A 20 -3.60 1.22 -4.25
C GLU A 20 -2.21 1.21 -4.90
N PHE A 21 -1.99 2.08 -5.88
CA PHE A 21 -0.68 2.31 -6.49
C PHE A 21 -0.17 3.73 -6.19
N LYS A 22 1.14 3.82 -5.96
CA LYS A 22 1.85 5.10 -5.87
C LYS A 22 3.21 5.05 -6.55
N GLU A 23 3.54 6.12 -7.25
CA GLU A 23 4.81 6.25 -7.94
C GLU A 23 5.98 6.15 -6.95
N ALA A 24 5.93 6.97 -5.89
CA ALA A 24 6.86 6.94 -4.76
C ALA A 24 8.34 6.80 -5.19
N LYS A 25 8.75 7.44 -6.29
CA LYS A 25 10.04 7.17 -6.94
C LYS A 25 11.25 7.47 -6.03
N ASN A 26 11.24 8.65 -5.41
CA ASN A 26 12.35 9.15 -4.59
C ASN A 26 11.96 9.40 -3.14
N ASN A 27 10.70 9.73 -2.88
CA ASN A 27 10.21 10.03 -1.54
C ASN A 27 8.78 9.53 -1.38
N PHE A 28 8.47 9.07 -0.17
CA PHE A 28 7.12 8.77 0.27
C PHE A 28 7.10 8.87 1.80
N HIS A 29 6.21 9.70 2.33
CA HIS A 29 6.16 9.92 3.77
C HIS A 29 5.60 8.68 4.47
N PHE A 30 6.27 8.25 5.54
CA PHE A 30 5.85 7.09 6.32
C PHE A 30 4.44 7.27 6.91
N ASP A 31 4.11 8.47 7.41
CA ASP A 31 2.77 8.76 7.92
C ASP A 31 1.69 8.64 6.84
N THR A 32 2.02 8.97 5.59
CA THR A 32 1.11 8.77 4.46
C THR A 32 0.90 7.28 4.20
N LEU A 33 1.96 6.47 4.22
CA LEU A 33 1.87 5.02 4.11
C LEU A 33 0.97 4.42 5.20
N VAL A 34 1.16 4.85 6.45
CA VAL A 34 0.34 4.44 7.60
C VAL A 34 -1.14 4.73 7.36
N LYS A 35 -1.49 5.91 6.82
CA LYS A 35 -2.89 6.26 6.52
C LYS A 35 -3.49 5.37 5.44
N TYR A 36 -2.75 5.08 4.37
CA TYR A 36 -3.23 4.17 3.32
C TYR A 36 -3.42 2.75 3.85
N CYS A 37 -2.46 2.22 4.63
CA CYS A 37 -2.62 0.90 5.24
C CYS A 37 -3.80 0.86 6.22
N CYS A 38 -4.06 1.94 6.98
CA CYS A 38 -5.26 2.04 7.81
C CYS A 38 -6.55 1.96 6.99
N ALA A 39 -6.63 2.73 5.90
CA ALA A 39 -7.79 2.74 5.02
C ALA A 39 -8.06 1.38 4.38
N LEU A 40 -7.01 0.74 3.84
CA LEU A 40 -7.10 -0.61 3.29
C LEU A 40 -7.57 -1.61 4.36
N ALA A 41 -7.03 -1.57 5.58
CA ALA A 41 -7.45 -2.47 6.64
C ALA A 41 -8.92 -2.28 7.05
N ASN A 42 -9.39 -1.03 7.10
CA ASN A 42 -10.79 -0.72 7.40
C ASN A 42 -11.74 -1.22 6.31
N GLU A 43 -11.28 -1.23 5.06
CA GLU A 43 -11.95 -1.80 3.90
C GLU A 43 -11.52 -3.26 3.65
N ARG A 44 -11.55 -4.11 4.68
CA ARG A 44 -11.31 -5.58 4.57
C ARG A 44 -9.92 -6.01 4.05
N GLY A 45 -8.94 -5.14 4.10
CA GLY A 45 -7.56 -5.40 3.70
C GLY A 45 -7.31 -5.12 2.22
N GLY A 46 -6.06 -5.33 1.79
CA GLY A 46 -5.67 -5.03 0.42
C GLY A 46 -4.16 -4.99 0.21
N LYS A 47 -3.76 -4.35 -0.89
CA LYS A 47 -2.37 -4.19 -1.30
C LYS A 47 -2.05 -2.72 -1.57
N MET A 48 -0.98 -2.23 -0.97
CA MET A 48 -0.37 -0.95 -1.32
C MET A 48 0.90 -1.24 -2.12
N ILE A 49 1.01 -0.68 -3.33
CA ILE A 49 2.11 -0.96 -4.25
C ILE A 49 2.85 0.35 -4.57
N LEU A 50 4.13 0.41 -4.24
CA LEU A 50 5.00 1.56 -4.51
C LEU A 50 5.98 1.27 -5.65
N GLY A 51 6.30 2.29 -6.45
CA GLY A 51 7.17 2.15 -7.62
C GLY A 51 6.40 1.93 -8.92
N VAL A 52 5.12 2.29 -8.95
CA VAL A 52 4.21 2.17 -10.10
C VAL A 52 3.48 3.49 -10.31
N SER A 53 3.34 3.95 -11.56
CA SER A 53 2.62 5.19 -11.85
C SER A 53 1.17 5.18 -11.36
N ASP A 54 0.73 6.29 -10.76
CA ASP A 54 -0.60 6.43 -10.14
C ASP A 54 -1.77 6.22 -11.11
N LYS A 55 -1.62 6.68 -12.37
CA LYS A 55 -2.71 6.66 -13.35
C LYS A 55 -2.50 5.57 -14.42
N PRO A 56 -3.60 5.02 -14.97
CA PRO A 56 -3.52 4.18 -16.16
C PRO A 56 -3.06 4.97 -17.39
N PRO A 57 -2.33 4.34 -18.34
CA PRO A 57 -1.80 2.98 -18.26
C PRO A 57 -0.66 2.88 -17.24
N ARG A 58 -0.80 1.96 -16.26
CA ARG A 58 0.15 1.85 -15.14
C ARG A 58 1.45 1.21 -15.61
N ARG A 59 2.58 1.79 -15.20
CA ARG A 59 3.92 1.29 -15.52
C ARG A 59 4.78 1.25 -14.28
N VAL A 60 5.65 0.26 -14.20
CA VAL A 60 6.71 0.23 -13.19
C VAL A 60 7.68 1.37 -13.49
N VAL A 61 7.93 2.21 -12.49
CA VAL A 61 8.88 3.33 -12.55
C VAL A 61 10.08 3.14 -11.62
N GLY A 62 9.98 2.18 -10.70
CA GLY A 62 10.94 1.94 -9.65
C GLY A 62 10.78 2.88 -8.45
N THR A 63 11.14 2.39 -7.25
CA THR A 63 11.21 3.20 -6.03
C THR A 63 12.52 3.02 -5.27
N THR A 64 13.07 4.12 -4.77
CA THR A 64 14.22 4.15 -3.86
C THR A 64 13.82 4.39 -2.40
N THR A 65 12.52 4.46 -2.12
CA THR A 65 11.96 4.69 -0.77
C THR A 65 12.04 3.44 0.11
N PHE A 66 11.92 3.60 1.43
CA PHE A 66 11.90 2.49 2.39
C PHE A 66 13.03 1.46 2.16
N LYS A 67 14.27 1.93 2.11
CA LYS A 67 15.48 1.11 1.88
C LYS A 67 15.73 0.05 2.96
N SER A 68 15.07 0.17 4.10
CA SER A 68 15.10 -0.81 5.19
C SER A 68 13.70 -1.42 5.35
N PRO A 69 13.35 -2.47 4.57
CA PRO A 69 12.04 -3.12 4.65
C PRO A 69 11.68 -3.57 6.06
N GLY A 70 12.64 -4.14 6.81
CA GLY A 70 12.43 -4.56 8.20
C GLY A 70 11.99 -3.42 9.11
N ARG A 71 12.68 -2.28 9.08
CA ARG A 71 12.30 -1.09 9.88
C ARG A 71 10.93 -0.55 9.50
N THR A 72 10.64 -0.50 8.20
CA THR A 72 9.35 -0.01 7.68
C THR A 72 8.21 -0.91 8.13
N LYS A 73 8.38 -2.22 8.01
CA LYS A 73 7.43 -3.23 8.48
C LYS A 73 7.19 -3.14 9.99
N THR A 74 8.25 -3.09 10.79
CA THR A 74 8.13 -2.93 12.25
C THR A 74 7.36 -1.66 12.61
N GLY A 75 7.67 -0.52 11.99
CA GLY A 75 6.95 0.72 12.23
C GLY A 75 5.46 0.64 11.88
N LEU A 76 5.10 -0.05 10.79
CA LEU A 76 3.70 -0.25 10.41
C LEU A 76 2.95 -1.11 11.42
N ILE A 77 3.58 -2.19 11.87
CA ILE A 77 3.02 -3.08 12.90
C ILE A 77 2.83 -2.33 14.21
N GLU A 78 3.83 -1.55 14.66
CA GLU A 78 3.74 -0.74 15.88
C GLU A 78 2.64 0.33 15.78
N ARG A 79 2.49 0.96 14.61
CA ARG A 79 1.54 2.07 14.46
C ARG A 79 0.09 1.61 14.32
N LEU A 80 -0.13 0.49 13.63
CA LEU A 80 -1.46 0.00 13.27
C LEU A 80 -1.91 -1.22 14.09
N HIS A 81 -0.98 -1.86 14.81
CA HIS A 81 -1.24 -3.11 15.56
C HIS A 81 -1.79 -4.24 14.67
N LEU A 82 -1.39 -4.22 13.39
CA LEU A 82 -1.75 -5.21 12.38
C LEU A 82 -0.50 -5.90 11.86
N ARG A 83 -0.62 -7.21 11.56
CA ARG A 83 0.46 -7.99 10.96
C ARG A 83 0.58 -7.69 9.46
N ILE A 84 1.01 -6.47 9.14
CA ILE A 84 1.29 -6.07 7.77
C ILE A 84 2.54 -6.79 7.29
N ASP A 85 2.47 -7.35 6.09
CA ASP A 85 3.62 -7.94 5.43
C ASP A 85 4.14 -7.02 4.32
N MET A 86 5.42 -7.15 4.01
CA MET A 86 6.09 -6.34 3.01
C MET A 86 7.05 -7.22 2.22
N GLU A 87 6.99 -7.11 0.91
CA GLU A 87 7.92 -7.77 0.01
C GLU A 87 8.42 -6.81 -1.07
N GLU A 88 9.59 -7.13 -1.59
CA GLU A 88 10.22 -6.40 -2.67
C GLU A 88 10.17 -7.26 -3.94
N VAL A 89 9.67 -6.67 -5.02
CA VAL A 89 9.65 -7.28 -6.34
C VAL A 89 10.72 -6.62 -7.19
N ALA A 90 11.74 -7.40 -7.57
CA ALA A 90 12.79 -6.99 -8.49
C ALA A 90 12.26 -7.06 -9.93
N HIS A 91 11.46 -6.08 -10.34
CA HIS A 91 10.98 -5.98 -11.72
C HIS A 91 12.10 -5.44 -12.63
N PRO A 92 12.23 -5.90 -13.89
CA PRO A 92 13.26 -5.42 -14.82
C PRO A 92 13.27 -3.89 -14.99
N ASP A 93 12.10 -3.27 -14.99
CA ASP A 93 11.94 -1.81 -15.13
C ASP A 93 12.16 -1.03 -13.82
N GLY A 94 12.34 -1.71 -12.68
CA GLY A 94 12.65 -1.05 -11.42
C GLY A 94 12.17 -1.79 -10.17
N ARG A 95 12.68 -1.36 -9.02
CA ARG A 95 12.30 -1.87 -7.70
C ARG A 95 10.86 -1.53 -7.35
N VAL A 96 10.05 -2.52 -6.97
CA VAL A 96 8.66 -2.33 -6.53
C VAL A 96 8.51 -2.85 -5.10
N LEU A 97 7.81 -2.10 -4.26
CA LEU A 97 7.49 -2.51 -2.90
C LEU A 97 6.01 -2.84 -2.80
N VAL A 98 5.69 -4.01 -2.26
CA VAL A 98 4.31 -4.46 -2.07
C VAL A 98 4.07 -4.64 -0.58
N PHE A 99 3.08 -3.93 -0.05
CA PHE A 99 2.61 -4.10 1.31
C PHE A 99 1.29 -4.85 1.29
N HIS A 100 1.25 -5.98 2.00
CA HIS A 100 0.05 -6.79 2.19
C HIS A 100 -0.62 -6.37 3.49
N VAL A 101 -1.77 -5.74 3.35
CA VAL A 101 -2.53 -5.18 4.47
C VAL A 101 -3.66 -6.14 4.83
N PRO A 102 -3.68 -6.73 6.03
CA PRO A 102 -4.78 -7.58 6.45
C PRO A 102 -6.03 -6.75 6.74
N SER A 103 -7.20 -7.40 6.73
CA SER A 103 -8.43 -6.80 7.26
C SER A 103 -8.25 -6.44 8.74
N ARG A 104 -8.89 -5.36 9.16
CA ARG A 104 -9.10 -5.07 10.58
C ARG A 104 -9.86 -6.21 11.29
N PRO A 105 -9.66 -6.38 12.61
CA PRO A 105 -10.53 -7.21 13.44
C PRO A 105 -11.99 -6.74 13.37
N LEU A 106 -12.92 -7.68 13.42
CA LEU A 106 -14.35 -7.37 13.44
C LEU A 106 -14.70 -6.55 14.69
N GLY A 107 -15.54 -5.52 14.51
CA GLY A 107 -15.98 -4.65 15.59
C GLY A 107 -14.99 -3.56 16.02
N MET A 108 -13.76 -3.52 15.48
CA MET A 108 -12.77 -2.50 15.85
C MET A 108 -12.20 -1.82 14.59
N ALA A 109 -12.59 -0.57 14.33
CA ALA A 109 -11.99 0.22 13.26
C ALA A 109 -10.57 0.65 13.65
N ILE A 110 -9.66 0.65 12.68
CA ILE A 110 -8.28 1.12 12.85
C ILE A 110 -8.28 2.63 12.65
N GLN A 111 -7.59 3.34 13.53
CA GLN A 111 -7.44 4.79 13.44
C GLN A 111 -5.97 5.17 13.33
N VAL A 112 -5.73 6.36 12.77
CA VAL A 112 -4.43 7.01 12.75
C VAL A 112 -4.62 8.44 13.25
N ASN A 113 -3.98 8.78 14.36
CA ASN A 113 -4.02 10.11 14.99
C ASN A 113 -5.45 10.60 15.29
N GLY A 114 -6.33 9.77 15.84
CA GLY A 114 -7.70 10.18 16.17
C GLY A 114 -8.71 10.08 15.02
N ALA A 115 -8.24 9.76 13.80
CA ALA A 115 -9.09 9.70 12.61
C ALA A 115 -9.17 8.28 12.04
N TYR A 116 -10.37 7.88 11.65
CA TYR A 116 -10.63 6.67 10.90
C TYR A 116 -10.57 7.00 9.41
N TRP A 117 -9.81 6.21 8.66
CA TRP A 117 -9.63 6.41 7.22
C TRP A 117 -10.26 5.24 6.48
N MET A 118 -10.83 5.49 5.32
CA MET A 118 -11.33 4.47 4.40
C MET A 118 -10.98 4.82 2.97
N ARG A 119 -11.08 3.82 2.10
CA ARG A 119 -11.05 4.00 0.65
C ARG A 119 -12.47 4.25 0.16
N ARG A 120 -12.65 5.24 -0.70
CA ARG A 120 -13.88 5.42 -1.48
C ARG A 120 -13.50 5.52 -2.94
N GLY A 121 -13.58 4.41 -3.67
CA GLY A 121 -12.95 4.32 -4.99
C GLY A 121 -11.45 4.57 -4.88
N GLU A 122 -10.96 5.61 -5.56
CA GLU A 122 -9.54 6.00 -5.60
C GLU A 122 -9.13 7.01 -4.52
N ASP A 123 -10.08 7.47 -3.71
CA ASP A 123 -9.83 8.52 -2.71
C ASP A 123 -9.57 7.95 -1.30
N LEU A 124 -8.71 8.66 -0.56
CA LEU A 124 -8.49 8.46 0.87
C LEU A 124 -9.33 9.48 1.65
N VAL A 125 -10.37 9.00 2.34
CA VAL A 125 -11.35 9.87 3.02
C VAL A 125 -11.54 9.46 4.48
N PRO A 126 -12.03 10.38 5.34
CA PRO A 126 -12.55 10.01 6.66
C PRO A 126 -13.69 9.00 6.53
N MET A 127 -13.68 7.98 7.39
CA MET A 127 -14.75 6.98 7.50
C MET A 127 -15.94 7.51 8.31
#